data_AF-A0A1H0YFK2-F1
#
_entry.id   AF-A0A1H0YFK2-F1
#
_cell.length_a   1.000
_cell.length_b   1.000
_cell.length_c   1.000
_cell.angle_alpha   90.00
_cell.angle_beta   90.00
_cell.angle_gamma   90.00
#
_symmetry.space_group_name_H-M   'P 1'
#
loop_
_entity.id
_entity.type
_entity.pdbx_description
1 polymer ?
#
loop_
_entity_poly.entity_id
_entity_poly.type
_entity_poly.pdbx_seq_one_letter_code
_entity_poly.pdbx_strand_id
1 'polypeptide(L)'
;MSKRNGLRALFLVVFAALVSVIVAACGSSSIGPTGQQQIRHVFVITLENENYATTFGASTKAPYLAQTLAAQGAMVQQYYGTGHVSLDNYISMISGQAPTTETDNDCITYEDYKLTGTTSDGQAIGSGCVYPASIKTLPDQLKAAGYTWKGYEGDMGNDPTREAATCGHPTLNTTDLTQSAEAPSAAVPLGDQYATRHNPFMYFHSIIDSSDCGEHVVNLNNLTSDLQSISTTANFNLITPSLCDDGHDSPCVNGQPGGLTSANTFLQKWVPIITASPAFQKDGLLIINFDESSYATVTTSATGEDLVFTGATCCSEQPGPNLAPYPQTSSLTYQGITINLTKQSYGGDQTGAVMISKFIKPGTVSTVPYNHYSMLKSIEDIFQLDHLGYAGQAGLVGFGSDIFTNL
;
A
#
# COMPACT_ATOMS: atom_id res chain seq x y z
N MET A 1 -73.18 -40.56 -55.23
CA MET A 1 -72.37 -40.78 -54.01
C MET A 1 -71.42 -39.59 -53.88
N SER A 2 -71.84 -38.50 -53.24
CA SER A 2 -71.68 -38.16 -51.80
C SER A 2 -70.33 -37.50 -51.46
N LYS A 3 -70.44 -36.23 -51.00
CA LYS A 3 -69.53 -35.43 -50.14
C LYS A 3 -68.28 -34.82 -50.79
N ARG A 4 -67.80 -33.61 -50.42
CA ARG A 4 -68.29 -32.39 -49.73
C ARG A 4 -67.04 -31.48 -49.59
N ASN A 5 -67.22 -30.16 -49.75
CA ASN A 5 -66.52 -29.04 -49.07
C ASN A 5 -64.98 -28.91 -49.20
N GLY A 6 -64.35 -27.74 -49.35
CA GLY A 6 -64.76 -26.33 -49.34
C GLY A 6 -63.51 -25.43 -49.15
N LEU A 7 -63.67 -24.15 -49.49
CA LEU A 7 -62.92 -22.95 -49.05
C LEU A 7 -61.54 -22.56 -49.65
N ARG A 8 -61.61 -21.54 -50.53
CA ARG A 8 -60.99 -20.17 -50.46
C ARG A 8 -59.45 -20.06 -50.34
N ALA A 9 -58.77 -19.53 -51.37
CA ALA A 9 -58.31 -18.11 -51.55
C ALA A 9 -56.95 -17.87 -50.84
N LEU A 10 -55.96 -17.08 -51.31
CA LEU A 10 -55.92 -15.90 -52.16
C LEU A 10 -54.45 -15.68 -52.62
N PHE A 11 -54.25 -15.08 -53.79
CA PHE A 11 -52.96 -14.57 -54.29
C PHE A 11 -52.37 -13.47 -53.37
N LEU A 12 -51.03 -13.37 -53.29
CA LEU A 12 -50.32 -12.07 -53.33
C LEU A 12 -48.81 -12.22 -53.52
N VAL A 13 -48.34 -11.54 -54.57
CA VAL A 13 -46.94 -11.28 -54.96
C VAL A 13 -46.33 -10.30 -53.95
N VAL A 14 -45.13 -10.59 -53.44
CA VAL A 14 -44.38 -9.66 -52.58
C VAL A 14 -43.07 -9.27 -53.28
N PHE A 15 -42.98 -7.97 -53.56
CA PHE A 15 -41.81 -7.21 -53.96
C PHE A 15 -40.69 -7.32 -52.90
N ALA A 16 -39.50 -7.74 -53.29
CA ALA A 16 -38.30 -7.62 -52.46
C ALA A 16 -37.67 -6.23 -52.70
N ALA A 17 -37.86 -5.32 -51.75
CA ALA A 17 -37.11 -4.07 -51.67
C ALA A 17 -35.79 -4.32 -50.92
N LEU A 18 -34.66 -4.04 -51.57
CA LEU A 18 -33.35 -3.95 -50.91
C LEU A 18 -33.38 -2.76 -49.94
N VAL A 19 -33.35 -3.06 -48.64
CA VAL A 19 -33.02 -2.07 -47.60
C VAL A 19 -31.52 -2.13 -47.39
N SER A 20 -30.81 -1.12 -47.91
CA SER A 20 -29.42 -0.85 -47.56
C SER A 20 -29.36 -0.43 -46.09
N VAL A 21 -28.93 -1.35 -45.22
CA VAL A 21 -28.62 -1.04 -43.83
C VAL A 21 -27.33 -0.23 -43.82
N ILE A 22 -27.44 1.09 -43.68
CA ILE A 22 -26.32 1.94 -43.29
C ILE A 22 -26.04 1.59 -41.83
N VAL A 23 -25.04 0.74 -41.60
CA VAL A 23 -24.45 0.55 -40.27
C VAL A 23 -23.76 1.88 -39.95
N ALA A 24 -24.44 2.73 -39.19
CA ALA A 24 -23.78 3.85 -38.54
C ALA A 24 -22.73 3.25 -37.61
N ALA A 25 -21.47 3.30 -38.01
CA ALA A 25 -20.36 3.14 -37.10
C ALA A 25 -20.47 4.27 -36.08
N CYS A 26 -21.08 3.99 -34.92
CA CYS A 26 -20.87 4.80 -33.73
C CYS A 26 -19.38 4.77 -33.48
N GLY A 27 -18.67 5.81 -33.92
CA GLY A 27 -17.32 6.07 -33.48
C GLY A 27 -17.38 6.13 -31.97
N SER A 28 -16.80 5.14 -31.31
CA SER A 28 -16.43 5.24 -29.91
C SER A 28 -15.41 6.37 -29.84
N SER A 29 -15.88 7.59 -29.65
CA SER A 29 -15.04 8.69 -29.20
C SER A 29 -14.41 8.21 -27.91
N SER A 30 -13.13 7.82 -27.96
CA SER A 30 -12.36 7.56 -26.76
C SER A 30 -12.33 8.87 -26.00
N ILE A 31 -13.20 9.01 -25.01
CA ILE A 31 -13.16 10.13 -24.08
C ILE A 31 -11.78 9.99 -23.41
N GLY A 32 -10.88 10.93 -23.70
CA GLY A 32 -9.56 10.95 -23.06
C GLY A 32 -9.71 11.05 -21.54
N PRO A 33 -8.68 10.67 -20.76
CA PRO A 33 -8.74 10.77 -19.31
C PRO A 33 -9.10 12.19 -18.87
N THR A 34 -10.14 12.31 -18.03
CA THR A 34 -10.54 13.58 -17.39
C THR A 34 -10.09 13.58 -15.94
N GLY A 35 -9.69 14.71 -15.36
CA GLY A 35 -9.36 14.76 -13.93
C GLY A 35 -8.22 13.81 -13.53
N GLN A 36 -8.36 13.13 -12.39
CA GLN A 36 -7.29 12.32 -11.79
C GLN A 36 -6.86 11.12 -12.64
N GLN A 37 -7.69 10.67 -13.59
CA GLN A 37 -7.33 9.64 -14.57
C GLN A 37 -6.21 10.09 -15.54
N GLN A 38 -5.80 11.36 -15.50
CA GLN A 38 -4.59 11.83 -16.17
C GLN A 38 -3.31 11.30 -15.53
N ILE A 39 -3.34 10.89 -14.26
CA ILE A 39 -2.22 10.25 -13.56
C ILE A 39 -2.09 8.81 -14.07
N ARG A 40 -0.87 8.40 -14.43
CA ARG A 40 -0.61 7.04 -14.93
C ARG A 40 0.58 6.35 -14.26
N HIS A 41 1.34 7.07 -13.44
CA HIS A 41 2.42 6.49 -12.64
C HIS A 41 2.27 6.96 -11.20
N VAL A 42 2.00 6.05 -10.29
CA VAL A 42 1.91 6.28 -8.85
C VAL A 42 3.14 5.68 -8.18
N PHE A 43 3.79 6.48 -7.35
CA PHE A 43 4.89 6.08 -6.49
C PHE A 43 4.45 6.29 -5.04
N VAL A 44 4.65 5.29 -4.21
CA VAL A 44 4.39 5.35 -2.78
C VAL A 44 5.70 5.07 -2.07
N ILE A 45 6.17 6.01 -1.27
CA ILE A 45 7.24 5.78 -0.29
C ILE A 45 6.57 5.72 1.08
N THR A 46 6.71 4.60 1.76
CA THR A 46 6.19 4.42 3.11
C THR A 46 7.34 4.44 4.10
N LEU A 47 7.25 5.36 5.06
CA LEU A 47 8.15 5.52 6.20
C LEU A 47 7.49 4.88 7.43
N GLU A 48 8.22 4.79 8.55
CA GLU A 48 7.77 4.02 9.71
C GLU A 48 7.56 4.85 10.98
N ASN A 49 6.50 4.52 11.74
CA ASN A 49 6.26 4.79 13.17
C ASN A 49 6.53 6.22 13.68
N GLU A 50 6.11 7.25 12.95
CA GLU A 50 6.39 8.64 13.31
C GLU A 50 5.15 9.52 13.43
N ASN A 51 5.09 10.24 14.54
CA ASN A 51 3.97 11.12 14.85
C ASN A 51 4.01 12.38 13.97
N TYR A 52 2.84 12.87 13.55
CA TYR A 52 2.72 14.15 12.85
C TYR A 52 3.48 15.29 13.52
N ALA A 53 3.33 15.42 14.85
CA ALA A 53 3.94 16.49 15.62
C ALA A 53 5.48 16.37 15.70
N THR A 54 6.03 15.16 15.61
CA THR A 54 7.48 14.92 15.57
C THR A 54 8.02 15.23 14.19
N THR A 55 7.40 14.67 13.15
CA THR A 55 7.85 14.79 11.76
C THR A 55 7.69 16.19 11.21
N PHE A 56 6.56 16.85 11.44
CA PHE A 56 6.23 18.16 10.87
C PHE A 56 6.33 19.31 11.89
N GLY A 57 6.78 19.02 13.11
CA GLY A 57 7.03 20.01 14.14
C GLY A 57 8.31 20.82 13.95
N ALA A 58 8.47 21.86 14.78
CA ALA A 58 9.60 22.79 14.69
C ALA A 58 10.98 22.13 14.93
N SER A 59 11.02 20.99 15.63
CA SER A 59 12.25 20.28 16.00
C SER A 59 12.55 19.07 15.09
N THR A 60 11.85 18.95 13.96
CA THR A 60 11.97 17.81 13.04
C THR A 60 13.42 17.49 12.66
N LYS A 61 13.72 16.19 12.56
CA LYS A 61 14.97 15.68 11.99
C LYS A 61 14.86 15.40 10.49
N ALA A 62 13.67 15.56 9.91
CA ALA A 62 13.39 15.41 8.49
C ALA A 62 12.93 16.72 7.82
N PRO A 63 13.73 17.80 7.85
CA PRO A 63 13.35 19.08 7.25
C PRO A 63 13.13 19.00 5.74
N TYR A 64 13.75 18.04 5.04
CA TYR A 64 13.48 17.84 3.61
C TYR A 64 12.02 17.45 3.38
N LEU A 65 11.50 16.45 4.11
CA LEU A 65 10.09 16.09 4.06
C LEU A 65 9.20 17.23 4.56
N ALA A 66 9.45 17.68 5.79
CA ALA A 66 8.56 18.55 6.54
C ALA A 66 8.45 19.97 5.98
N GLN A 67 9.47 20.45 5.27
CA GLN A 67 9.54 21.82 4.80
C GLN A 67 9.70 21.87 3.27
N THR A 68 10.67 21.13 2.73
CA THR A 68 11.00 21.23 1.30
C THR A 68 9.93 20.57 0.44
N LEU A 69 9.62 19.30 0.69
CA LEU A 69 8.63 18.55 -0.08
C LEU A 69 7.22 19.05 0.19
N ALA A 70 6.88 19.34 1.46
CA ALA A 70 5.60 19.96 1.82
C ALA A 70 5.34 21.28 1.05
N ALA A 71 6.36 22.12 0.87
CA ALA A 71 6.23 23.35 0.08
C ALA A 71 6.17 23.11 -1.44
N GLN A 72 6.67 21.99 -1.94
CA GLN A 72 6.69 21.64 -3.37
C GLN A 72 5.38 21.00 -3.85
N GLY A 73 4.59 20.41 -2.96
CA GLY A 73 3.35 19.73 -3.32
C GLY A 73 2.21 20.01 -2.33
N ALA A 74 1.54 18.96 -1.90
CA ALA A 74 0.48 19.00 -0.90
C ALA A 74 0.96 18.42 0.44
N MET A 75 0.71 19.16 1.51
CA MET A 75 0.82 18.69 2.88
C MET A 75 -0.55 18.20 3.36
N VAL A 76 -0.65 16.90 3.66
CA VAL A 76 -1.88 16.28 4.18
C VAL A 76 -1.75 16.21 5.69
N GLN A 77 -2.42 17.13 6.39
CA GLN A 77 -2.26 17.25 7.84
C GLN A 77 -2.93 16.09 8.57
N GLN A 78 -4.11 15.68 8.11
CA GLN A 78 -4.93 14.65 8.74
C GLN A 78 -4.79 13.31 8.01
N TYR A 79 -3.57 12.84 7.84
CA TYR A 79 -3.31 11.47 7.38
C TYR A 79 -3.07 10.55 8.58
N TYR A 80 -3.67 9.36 8.56
CA TYR A 80 -3.65 8.40 9.66
C TYR A 80 -3.19 7.01 9.18
N GLY A 81 -2.53 6.28 10.07
CA GLY A 81 -2.41 4.83 9.93
C GLY A 81 -3.75 4.13 10.18
N THR A 82 -3.84 2.87 9.80
CA THR A 82 -4.99 1.96 9.98
C THR A 82 -4.78 0.86 11.03
N GLY A 83 -3.60 0.86 11.67
CA GLY A 83 -3.14 -0.08 12.68
C GLY A 83 -1.89 0.47 13.38
N HIS A 84 -1.38 -0.22 14.41
CA HIS A 84 -0.26 0.25 15.26
C HIS A 84 0.95 -0.68 15.28
N VAL A 85 0.95 -1.65 14.39
CA VAL A 85 2.07 -2.56 14.17
C VAL A 85 2.20 -2.72 12.66
N SER A 86 3.39 -2.43 12.12
CA SER A 86 3.61 -2.10 10.71
C SER A 86 2.86 -2.95 9.69
N LEU A 87 2.87 -4.28 9.82
CA LEU A 87 2.37 -5.18 8.78
C LEU A 87 0.91 -4.93 8.35
N ASP A 88 0.00 -4.68 9.29
CA ASP A 88 -1.41 -4.52 8.94
C ASP A 88 -1.67 -3.26 8.11
N ASN A 89 -0.88 -2.20 8.32
CA ASN A 89 -0.89 -0.99 7.52
C ASN A 89 -0.44 -1.24 6.08
N TYR A 90 0.65 -1.97 5.88
CA TYR A 90 1.08 -2.33 4.52
C TYR A 90 0.04 -3.20 3.80
N ILE A 91 -0.56 -4.15 4.51
CA ILE A 91 -1.63 -5.00 3.96
C ILE A 91 -2.84 -4.15 3.56
N SER A 92 -3.24 -3.20 4.41
CA SER A 92 -4.39 -2.33 4.15
C SER A 92 -4.18 -1.45 2.91
N MET A 93 -2.95 -0.95 2.71
CA MET A 93 -2.56 -0.12 1.56
C MET A 93 -2.73 -0.79 0.19
N ILE A 94 -2.61 -2.13 0.10
CA ILE A 94 -2.70 -2.85 -1.18
C ILE A 94 -3.91 -3.77 -1.32
N SER A 95 -4.66 -4.03 -0.26
CA SER A 95 -5.75 -5.02 -0.30
C SER A 95 -7.05 -4.56 0.35
N GLY A 96 -6.99 -3.45 1.10
CA GLY A 96 -8.12 -2.97 1.89
C GLY A 96 -8.56 -3.94 3.00
N GLN A 97 -7.76 -4.97 3.30
CA GLN A 97 -8.03 -5.89 4.40
C GLN A 97 -7.69 -5.23 5.74
N ALA A 98 -8.58 -5.43 6.70
CA ALA A 98 -8.38 -5.09 8.10
C ALA A 98 -7.55 -6.19 8.81
N PRO A 99 -6.93 -5.85 9.95
CA PRO A 99 -6.05 -6.76 10.66
C PRO A 99 -6.71 -8.07 11.10
N THR A 100 -5.87 -9.11 11.15
CA THR A 100 -6.03 -10.29 12.01
C THR A 100 -5.20 -10.13 13.28
N THR A 101 -5.36 -11.01 14.25
CA THR A 101 -4.47 -11.05 15.42
C THR A 101 -3.01 -11.23 15.00
N GLU A 102 -2.72 -11.98 13.94
CA GLU A 102 -1.37 -12.23 13.48
C GLU A 102 -0.77 -11.02 12.76
N THR A 103 -1.51 -10.38 11.85
CA THR A 103 -1.02 -9.20 11.12
C THR A 103 -0.91 -7.97 12.01
N ASP A 104 -1.80 -7.83 13.01
CA ASP A 104 -1.70 -6.84 14.08
C ASP A 104 -0.47 -7.09 14.98
N ASN A 105 0.26 -8.19 14.82
CA ASN A 105 1.48 -8.50 15.58
C ASN A 105 2.64 -8.88 14.64
N ASP A 106 2.72 -8.24 13.47
CA ASP A 106 3.76 -8.40 12.44
C ASP A 106 3.99 -9.81 11.92
N CYS A 107 3.07 -10.73 12.20
CA CYS A 107 3.15 -12.12 11.82
C CYS A 107 4.51 -12.77 12.11
N ILE A 108 4.94 -12.72 13.38
CA ILE A 108 6.23 -13.31 13.84
C ILE A 108 6.45 -14.74 13.33
N THR A 109 5.39 -15.53 13.24
CA THR A 109 5.39 -16.81 12.52
C THR A 109 4.66 -16.61 11.21
N TYR A 110 5.39 -16.62 10.10
CA TYR A 110 4.87 -16.39 8.76
C TYR A 110 4.00 -17.57 8.31
N GLU A 111 2.69 -17.50 8.57
CA GLU A 111 1.78 -18.64 8.46
C GLU A 111 0.59 -18.41 7.51
N ASP A 112 0.13 -19.52 6.92
CA ASP A 112 -1.02 -19.54 6.01
C ASP A 112 -2.28 -19.01 6.69
N TYR A 113 -2.99 -18.13 5.99
CA TYR A 113 -4.29 -17.65 6.43
C TYR A 113 -5.35 -18.75 6.29
N LYS A 114 -6.00 -19.08 7.39
CA LYS A 114 -7.09 -20.05 7.48
C LYS A 114 -8.43 -19.36 7.22
N LEU A 115 -8.79 -19.27 5.93
CA LEU A 115 -10.04 -18.61 5.50
C LEU A 115 -11.27 -19.42 5.91
N THR A 116 -12.18 -18.76 6.63
CA THR A 116 -13.47 -19.34 7.08
C THR A 116 -14.68 -18.67 6.45
N GLY A 117 -14.51 -17.47 5.89
CA GLY A 117 -15.55 -16.74 5.18
C GLY A 117 -15.06 -15.40 4.64
N THR A 118 -15.97 -14.66 4.02
CA THR A 118 -15.72 -13.28 3.57
C THR A 118 -16.97 -12.46 3.85
N THR A 119 -16.80 -11.24 4.33
CA THR A 119 -17.90 -10.28 4.51
C THR A 119 -18.39 -9.75 3.16
N SER A 120 -19.53 -9.06 3.14
CA SER A 120 -20.09 -8.49 1.90
C SER A 120 -19.24 -7.39 1.27
N ASP A 121 -18.43 -6.71 2.08
CA ASP A 121 -17.47 -5.68 1.68
C ASP A 121 -16.06 -6.26 1.45
N GLY A 122 -15.91 -7.59 1.39
CA GLY A 122 -14.68 -8.25 0.94
C GLY A 122 -13.60 -8.48 2.00
N GLN A 123 -13.91 -8.30 3.29
CA GLN A 123 -12.98 -8.66 4.38
C GLN A 123 -12.91 -10.18 4.55
N ALA A 124 -11.71 -10.73 4.55
CA ALA A 124 -11.46 -12.12 4.91
C ALA A 124 -11.79 -12.35 6.38
N ILE A 125 -12.47 -13.46 6.68
CA ILE A 125 -12.79 -13.91 8.03
C ILE A 125 -11.95 -15.14 8.34
N GLY A 126 -11.14 -15.10 9.39
CA GLY A 126 -10.18 -16.16 9.72
C GLY A 126 -8.99 -15.67 10.54
N SER A 127 -7.91 -16.43 10.50
CA SER A 127 -6.67 -16.16 11.24
C SER A 127 -5.45 -16.54 10.40
N GLY A 128 -4.28 -16.00 10.74
CA GLY A 128 -3.04 -16.14 9.97
C GLY A 128 -2.77 -14.89 9.13
N CYS A 129 -1.66 -14.87 8.39
CA CYS A 129 -1.22 -13.64 7.72
C CYS A 129 -0.95 -13.79 6.22
N VAL A 130 -0.76 -15.00 5.70
CA VAL A 130 -0.56 -15.20 4.25
C VAL A 130 -1.89 -15.56 3.59
N TYR A 131 -2.55 -14.56 3.01
CA TYR A 131 -3.90 -14.66 2.47
C TYR A 131 -3.96 -15.57 1.24
N PRO A 132 -5.02 -16.39 1.09
CA PRO A 132 -5.16 -17.25 -0.09
C PRO A 132 -5.39 -16.41 -1.35
N ALA A 133 -5.03 -16.94 -2.53
CA ALA A 133 -5.11 -16.23 -3.82
C ALA A 133 -6.53 -15.77 -4.24
N SER A 134 -7.56 -16.20 -3.51
CA SER A 134 -8.94 -15.71 -3.66
C SER A 134 -9.13 -14.30 -3.10
N ILE A 135 -8.32 -13.87 -2.12
CA ILE A 135 -8.30 -12.50 -1.62
C ILE A 135 -7.44 -11.67 -2.55
N LYS A 136 -8.04 -10.61 -3.11
CA LYS A 136 -7.43 -9.82 -4.19
C LYS A 136 -6.72 -8.60 -3.66
N THR A 137 -5.69 -8.22 -4.41
CA THR A 137 -4.84 -7.07 -4.14
C THR A 137 -4.89 -6.06 -5.29
N LEU A 138 -4.40 -4.85 -5.08
CA LEU A 138 -4.21 -3.84 -6.10
C LEU A 138 -3.33 -4.36 -7.26
N PRO A 139 -2.20 -5.07 -7.03
CA PRO A 139 -1.49 -5.81 -8.07
C PRO A 139 -2.37 -6.72 -8.95
N ASP A 140 -3.28 -7.50 -8.35
CA ASP A 140 -4.20 -8.36 -9.10
C ASP A 140 -5.10 -7.53 -10.03
N GLN A 141 -5.65 -6.42 -9.53
CA GLN A 141 -6.52 -5.54 -10.31
C GLN A 141 -5.78 -4.80 -11.42
N LEU A 142 -4.59 -4.27 -11.12
CA LEU A 142 -3.73 -3.59 -12.10
C LEU A 142 -3.38 -4.54 -13.24
N LYS A 143 -2.92 -5.76 -12.92
CA LYS A 143 -2.61 -6.78 -13.93
C LYS A 143 -3.83 -7.12 -14.78
N ALA A 144 -5.00 -7.31 -14.16
CA ALA A 144 -6.24 -7.59 -14.87
C ALA A 144 -6.67 -6.44 -15.81
N ALA A 145 -6.37 -5.19 -15.44
CA ALA A 145 -6.62 -4.00 -16.24
C ALA A 145 -5.50 -3.66 -17.25
N GLY A 146 -4.41 -4.45 -17.31
CA GLY A 146 -3.29 -4.25 -18.22
C GLY A 146 -2.29 -3.18 -17.78
N TYR A 147 -2.30 -2.80 -16.50
CA TYR A 147 -1.29 -1.95 -15.87
C TYR A 147 -0.20 -2.78 -15.20
N THR A 148 0.98 -2.18 -15.05
CA THR A 148 2.14 -2.79 -14.41
C THR A 148 2.31 -2.31 -12.97
N TRP A 149 2.94 -3.13 -12.14
CA TRP A 149 3.23 -2.81 -10.76
C TRP A 149 4.62 -3.31 -10.36
N LYS A 150 5.23 -2.70 -9.35
CA LYS A 150 6.53 -3.13 -8.80
C LYS A 150 6.69 -2.73 -7.33
N GLY A 151 7.32 -3.59 -6.54
CA GLY A 151 7.78 -3.37 -5.18
C GLY A 151 9.30 -3.24 -5.13
N TYR A 152 9.79 -2.26 -4.37
CA TYR A 152 11.21 -1.93 -4.25
C TYR A 152 11.60 -1.85 -2.79
N GLU A 153 12.27 -2.90 -2.32
CA GLU A 153 12.51 -3.14 -0.90
C GLU A 153 13.97 -2.83 -0.53
N GLY A 154 14.18 -1.99 0.47
CA GLY A 154 15.50 -1.67 1.00
C GLY A 154 16.19 -2.92 1.58
N ASP A 155 17.48 -3.06 1.30
CA ASP A 155 18.36 -4.15 1.76
C ASP A 155 17.96 -5.60 1.41
N MET A 156 16.81 -5.84 0.74
CA MET A 156 16.37 -7.19 0.35
C MET A 156 17.48 -7.98 -0.39
N GLY A 157 17.81 -9.15 0.14
CA GLY A 157 18.75 -10.08 -0.47
C GLY A 157 20.21 -9.88 -0.09
N ASN A 158 20.50 -9.05 0.93
CA ASN A 158 21.87 -8.86 1.39
C ASN A 158 22.39 -10.12 2.10
N ASP A 159 21.54 -10.86 2.82
CA ASP A 159 21.80 -12.21 3.31
C ASP A 159 20.93 -13.28 2.60
N PRO A 160 21.47 -14.00 1.60
CA PRO A 160 20.80 -15.10 0.93
C PRO A 160 20.38 -16.28 1.84
N THR A 161 20.89 -16.34 3.07
CA THR A 161 20.48 -17.35 4.06
C THR A 161 19.26 -16.93 4.88
N ARG A 162 18.93 -15.64 4.88
CA ARG A 162 17.79 -15.04 5.56
C ARG A 162 16.61 -14.85 4.62
N GLU A 163 16.85 -14.36 3.40
CA GLU A 163 15.83 -14.25 2.36
C GLU A 163 16.39 -14.29 0.93
N ALA A 164 15.52 -14.47 -0.06
CA ALA A 164 15.88 -14.37 -1.47
C ALA A 164 16.03 -12.91 -1.92
N ALA A 165 16.88 -12.67 -2.93
CA ALA A 165 17.14 -11.31 -3.47
C ALA A 165 15.99 -10.69 -4.28
N THR A 166 14.97 -11.48 -4.57
CA THR A 166 13.71 -11.08 -5.19
C THR A 166 12.63 -11.95 -4.58
N CYS A 167 11.43 -11.42 -4.36
CA CYS A 167 10.38 -12.16 -3.65
C CYS A 167 10.91 -12.72 -2.31
N GLY A 168 11.70 -11.92 -1.58
CA GLY A 168 12.30 -12.34 -0.32
C GLY A 168 11.23 -12.46 0.76
N HIS A 169 10.95 -13.69 1.20
CA HIS A 169 10.04 -13.96 2.32
C HIS A 169 10.46 -15.23 3.06
N PRO A 170 10.03 -15.41 4.33
CA PRO A 170 10.26 -16.63 5.07
C PRO A 170 9.61 -17.85 4.41
N THR A 171 10.07 -19.04 4.78
CA THR A 171 9.34 -20.26 4.43
C THR A 171 8.00 -20.28 5.17
N LEU A 172 6.92 -20.68 4.49
CA LEU A 172 5.60 -20.80 5.11
C LEU A 172 5.63 -21.66 6.38
N ASN A 173 4.90 -21.20 7.38
CA ASN A 173 4.75 -21.77 8.72
C ASN A 173 6.09 -21.84 9.50
N THR A 174 6.98 -20.87 9.28
CA THR A 174 8.23 -20.72 10.04
C THR A 174 8.35 -19.33 10.67
N THR A 175 9.23 -19.20 11.65
CA THR A 175 9.54 -17.89 12.25
C THR A 175 10.16 -16.98 11.20
N ASP A 176 9.66 -15.75 11.10
CA ASP A 176 10.25 -14.73 10.27
C ASP A 176 11.53 -14.18 10.91
N LEU A 177 12.67 -14.51 10.31
CA LEU A 177 13.98 -14.04 10.76
C LEU A 177 14.25 -12.59 10.37
N THR A 178 13.38 -12.00 9.56
CA THR A 178 13.44 -10.59 9.15
C THR A 178 12.78 -9.63 10.14
N GLN A 179 12.19 -10.16 11.22
CA GLN A 179 11.66 -9.37 12.35
C GLN A 179 12.70 -8.53 13.08
N SER A 180 14.00 -8.77 12.83
CA SER A 180 15.08 -7.94 13.37
C SER A 180 16.17 -7.79 12.32
N ALA A 181 16.83 -6.63 12.34
CA ALA A 181 17.99 -6.35 11.52
C ALA A 181 19.19 -7.24 11.91
N GLU A 182 19.98 -7.66 10.92
CA GLU A 182 21.26 -8.34 11.09
C GLU A 182 22.40 -7.33 11.08
N ALA A 183 23.21 -7.30 12.14
CA ALA A 183 24.39 -6.46 12.20
C ALA A 183 25.50 -6.95 11.24
N PRO A 184 26.39 -6.06 10.75
CA PRO A 184 27.53 -6.45 9.93
C PRO A 184 28.35 -7.61 10.50
N SER A 185 28.62 -8.61 9.66
CA SER A 185 29.38 -9.81 10.01
C SER A 185 30.39 -10.17 8.90
N ALA A 186 31.23 -11.19 9.13
CA ALA A 186 32.13 -11.68 8.08
C ALA A 186 31.36 -12.33 6.90
N ALA A 187 30.17 -12.87 7.15
CA ALA A 187 29.31 -13.47 6.14
C ALA A 187 28.48 -12.41 5.40
N VAL A 188 28.04 -11.37 6.12
CA VAL A 188 27.18 -10.29 5.62
C VAL A 188 27.84 -8.94 5.96
N PRO A 189 28.82 -8.46 5.18
CA PRO A 189 29.68 -7.33 5.58
C PRO A 189 28.97 -6.00 5.78
N LEU A 190 27.79 -5.82 5.21
CA LEU A 190 26.98 -4.59 5.36
C LEU A 190 25.86 -4.74 6.39
N GLY A 191 25.67 -5.94 6.94
CA GLY A 191 24.44 -6.32 7.63
C GLY A 191 23.27 -6.47 6.67
N ASP A 192 22.10 -6.76 7.24
CA ASP A 192 20.84 -6.86 6.51
C ASP A 192 19.73 -6.19 7.31
N GLN A 193 19.02 -5.27 6.68
CA GLN A 193 17.96 -4.48 7.31
C GLN A 193 16.67 -4.55 6.49
N TYR A 194 16.52 -5.58 5.65
CA TYR A 194 15.24 -5.93 5.06
C TYR A 194 14.27 -6.45 6.14
N ALA A 195 13.00 -6.09 6.04
CA ALA A 195 11.92 -6.57 6.90
C ALA A 195 10.73 -7.00 6.04
N THR A 196 10.38 -8.28 6.10
CA THR A 196 9.25 -8.83 5.32
C THR A 196 7.95 -8.17 5.72
N ARG A 197 7.77 -7.85 7.01
CA ARG A 197 6.58 -7.14 7.53
C ARG A 197 6.30 -5.79 6.84
N HIS A 198 7.28 -5.14 6.23
CA HIS A 198 7.09 -3.88 5.48
C HIS A 198 6.86 -4.11 3.97
N ASN A 199 6.77 -5.37 3.55
CA ASN A 199 6.56 -5.79 2.17
C ASN A 199 5.23 -6.56 2.05
N PRO A 200 4.11 -5.87 1.78
CA PRO A 200 2.79 -6.51 1.82
C PRO A 200 2.60 -7.54 0.71
N PHE A 201 3.38 -7.48 -0.36
CA PHE A 201 3.29 -8.43 -1.46
C PHE A 201 3.61 -9.86 -1.02
N MET A 202 4.38 -10.02 0.07
CA MET A 202 4.73 -11.34 0.61
C MET A 202 3.58 -11.99 1.36
N TYR A 203 2.47 -11.31 1.61
CA TYR A 203 1.39 -11.84 2.44
C TYR A 203 0.18 -12.32 1.62
N PHE A 204 0.36 -12.58 0.32
CA PHE A 204 -0.71 -13.03 -0.57
C PHE A 204 -0.24 -14.12 -1.53
N HIS A 205 -0.90 -15.28 -1.49
CA HIS A 205 -0.66 -16.39 -2.44
C HIS A 205 -0.93 -16.01 -3.90
N SER A 206 -1.75 -14.99 -4.18
CA SER A 206 -1.90 -14.49 -5.55
C SER A 206 -0.60 -13.93 -6.13
N ILE A 207 0.34 -13.54 -5.26
CA ILE A 207 1.64 -12.98 -5.61
C ILE A 207 2.74 -14.01 -5.37
N ILE A 208 2.93 -14.51 -4.14
CA ILE A 208 4.11 -15.34 -3.80
C ILE A 208 4.18 -16.67 -4.56
N ASP A 209 3.03 -17.21 -5.01
CA ASP A 209 2.98 -18.43 -5.82
C ASP A 209 3.04 -18.15 -7.34
N SER A 210 3.09 -16.87 -7.72
CA SER A 210 3.15 -16.41 -9.11
C SER A 210 4.59 -16.11 -9.54
N SER A 211 4.90 -16.33 -10.82
CA SER A 211 6.18 -15.90 -11.40
C SER A 211 6.41 -14.40 -11.30
N ASP A 212 5.32 -13.61 -11.24
CA ASP A 212 5.36 -12.16 -11.08
C ASP A 212 6.17 -11.74 -9.86
N CYS A 213 6.16 -12.51 -8.76
CA CYS A 213 6.81 -12.10 -7.52
C CYS A 213 8.32 -11.85 -7.70
N GLY A 214 9.03 -12.78 -8.33
CA GLY A 214 10.47 -12.65 -8.58
C GLY A 214 10.83 -11.56 -9.60
N GLU A 215 9.89 -11.18 -10.47
CA GLU A 215 10.08 -10.13 -11.46
C GLU A 215 9.71 -8.74 -10.95
N HIS A 216 8.75 -8.66 -10.02
CA HIS A 216 8.13 -7.42 -9.58
C HIS A 216 8.46 -7.01 -8.16
N VAL A 217 8.93 -7.90 -7.29
CA VAL A 217 9.30 -7.55 -5.91
C VAL A 217 10.80 -7.75 -5.76
N VAL A 218 11.53 -6.63 -5.72
CA VAL A 218 12.98 -6.63 -5.91
C VAL A 218 13.66 -5.65 -4.96
N ASN A 219 14.99 -5.80 -4.82
CA ASN A 219 15.81 -4.83 -4.11
C ASN A 219 15.67 -3.41 -4.69
N LEU A 220 15.58 -2.40 -3.81
CA LEU A 220 15.42 -0.99 -4.13
C LEU A 220 16.44 -0.45 -5.15
N ASN A 221 17.66 -0.98 -5.19
CA ASN A 221 18.68 -0.53 -6.14
C ASN A 221 18.26 -0.69 -7.61
N ASN A 222 17.34 -1.61 -7.91
CA ASN A 222 16.80 -1.81 -9.26
C ASN A 222 15.93 -0.65 -9.76
N LEU A 223 15.36 0.16 -8.85
CA LEU A 223 14.49 1.30 -9.19
C LEU A 223 15.18 2.27 -10.17
N THR A 224 16.48 2.52 -9.99
CA THR A 224 17.23 3.45 -10.84
C THR A 224 17.27 3.02 -12.31
N SER A 225 17.28 1.71 -12.58
CA SER A 225 17.24 1.16 -13.94
C SER A 225 15.84 1.32 -14.54
N ASP A 226 14.81 1.01 -13.75
CA ASP A 226 13.42 1.03 -14.23
C ASP A 226 12.91 2.46 -14.49
N LEU A 227 13.45 3.47 -13.78
CA LEU A 227 13.14 4.89 -13.98
C LEU A 227 13.74 5.50 -15.25
N GLN A 228 14.57 4.78 -16.01
CA GLN A 228 15.25 5.33 -17.19
C GLN A 228 14.29 5.68 -18.34
N SER A 229 13.12 5.04 -18.42
CA SER A 229 12.15 5.28 -19.49
C SER A 229 10.72 5.05 -19.02
N ILE A 230 9.76 5.67 -19.72
CA ILE A 230 8.32 5.44 -19.45
C ILE A 230 7.96 3.96 -19.59
N SER A 231 8.55 3.24 -20.55
CA SER A 231 8.23 1.82 -20.79
C SER A 231 8.78 0.85 -19.75
N THR A 232 9.78 1.27 -18.97
CA THR A 232 10.40 0.44 -17.93
C THR A 232 9.87 0.76 -16.53
N THR A 233 9.29 1.94 -16.34
CA THR A 233 8.68 2.34 -15.07
C THR A 233 7.29 1.73 -14.94
N ALA A 234 7.00 1.10 -13.80
CA ALA A 234 5.68 0.51 -13.57
C ALA A 234 4.60 1.59 -13.34
N ASN A 235 3.33 1.26 -13.59
CA ASN A 235 2.23 2.19 -13.30
C ASN A 235 2.03 2.39 -11.79
N PHE A 236 2.26 1.37 -10.97
CA PHE A 236 2.27 1.45 -9.51
C PHE A 236 3.63 1.01 -8.97
N ASN A 237 4.24 1.80 -8.10
CA ASN A 237 5.56 1.54 -7.52
C ASN A 237 5.47 1.74 -6.01
N LEU A 238 5.55 0.67 -5.24
CA LEU A 238 5.70 0.74 -3.78
C LEU A 238 7.20 0.69 -3.45
N ILE A 239 7.65 1.63 -2.64
CA ILE A 239 9.04 1.80 -2.23
C ILE A 239 9.10 1.79 -0.71
N THR A 240 9.74 0.77 -0.18
CA THR A 240 9.90 0.58 1.26
C THR A 240 11.38 0.73 1.59
N PRO A 241 11.80 1.73 2.39
CA PRO A 241 13.18 1.85 2.84
C PRO A 241 13.62 0.63 3.68
N SER A 242 14.93 0.49 3.89
CA SER A 242 15.43 -0.48 4.88
C SER A 242 15.06 -0.01 6.29
N LEU A 243 15.15 -0.89 7.30
CA LEU A 243 14.94 -0.49 8.70
C LEU A 243 15.82 0.70 9.13
N CYS A 244 17.00 0.88 8.51
CA CYS A 244 17.83 2.03 8.85
C CYS A 244 17.32 3.37 8.30
N ASP A 245 16.57 3.32 7.21
CA ASP A 245 16.19 4.49 6.41
C ASP A 245 14.70 4.82 6.50
N ASP A 246 13.91 4.00 7.20
CA ASP A 246 12.45 4.09 7.25
C ASP A 246 11.93 5.21 8.15
N GLY A 247 12.73 5.68 9.11
CA GLY A 247 12.34 6.74 10.03
C GLY A 247 12.16 6.30 11.47
N HIS A 248 12.12 4.99 11.73
CA HIS A 248 11.85 4.42 13.04
C HIS A 248 13.12 3.92 13.73
N ASP A 249 13.84 2.95 13.15
CA ASP A 249 14.92 2.27 13.87
C ASP A 249 16.11 3.20 14.09
N SER A 250 16.53 3.36 15.34
CA SER A 250 17.67 4.20 15.70
C SER A 250 18.36 3.74 16.98
N PRO A 251 19.71 3.65 17.00
CA PRO A 251 20.61 3.71 15.85
C PRO A 251 20.50 2.45 14.96
N CYS A 252 20.94 2.55 13.72
CA CYS A 252 20.99 1.38 12.83
C CYS A 252 22.02 0.35 13.32
N VAL A 253 21.79 -0.94 13.04
CA VAL A 253 22.71 -2.02 13.43
C VAL A 253 24.09 -1.94 12.76
N ASN A 254 24.19 -1.20 11.65
CA ASN A 254 25.44 -0.90 10.95
C ASN A 254 26.15 0.37 11.44
N GLY A 255 25.63 1.02 12.49
CA GLY A 255 26.21 2.22 13.11
C GLY A 255 25.80 3.56 12.48
N GLN A 256 24.92 3.55 11.47
CA GLN A 256 24.32 4.78 10.95
C GLN A 256 23.31 5.39 11.94
N PRO A 257 22.96 6.70 11.81
CA PRO A 257 22.12 7.39 12.78
C PRO A 257 20.73 6.78 12.98
N GLY A 258 20.09 6.29 11.92
CA GLY A 258 18.72 5.80 11.95
C GLY A 258 17.68 6.91 12.13
N GLY A 259 16.44 6.49 12.36
CA GLY A 259 15.30 7.36 12.61
C GLY A 259 15.05 8.38 11.51
N LEU A 260 14.31 9.46 11.84
CA LEU A 260 14.04 10.56 10.91
C LEU A 260 15.30 11.23 10.30
N THR A 261 16.48 11.06 10.90
CA THR A 261 17.73 11.59 10.32
C THR A 261 18.14 10.80 9.07
N SER A 262 18.08 9.48 9.15
CA SER A 262 18.31 8.61 7.99
C SER A 262 17.20 8.76 6.96
N ALA A 263 15.93 8.77 7.38
CA ALA A 263 14.79 8.97 6.46
C ALA A 263 14.89 10.30 5.68
N ASN A 264 15.35 11.37 6.33
CA ASN A 264 15.62 12.64 5.64
C ASN A 264 16.64 12.46 4.51
N THR A 265 17.74 11.75 4.77
CA THR A 265 18.82 11.51 3.82
C THR A 265 18.36 10.59 2.68
N PHE A 266 17.58 9.56 3.02
CA PHE A 266 16.94 8.67 2.07
C PHE A 266 16.07 9.45 1.08
N LEU A 267 15.17 10.30 1.59
CA LEU A 267 14.28 11.11 0.74
C LEU A 267 15.06 12.13 -0.10
N GLN A 268 16.09 12.76 0.45
CA GLN A 268 16.97 13.68 -0.29
C GLN A 268 17.66 13.01 -1.49
N LYS A 269 17.91 11.70 -1.42
CA LYS A 269 18.44 10.92 -2.54
C LYS A 269 17.33 10.50 -3.51
N TRP A 270 16.29 9.83 -3.02
CA TRP A 270 15.36 9.12 -3.88
C TRP A 270 14.28 9.99 -4.51
N VAL A 271 13.79 11.02 -3.80
CA VAL A 271 12.73 11.89 -4.35
C VAL A 271 13.21 12.64 -5.60
N PRO A 272 14.42 13.24 -5.64
CA PRO A 272 14.93 13.83 -6.88
C PRO A 272 15.08 12.83 -8.04
N ILE A 273 15.52 11.59 -7.75
CA ILE A 273 15.66 10.54 -8.78
C ILE A 273 14.30 10.17 -9.37
N ILE A 274 13.30 9.93 -8.52
CA ILE A 274 11.93 9.59 -8.95
C ILE A 274 11.32 10.76 -9.72
N THR A 275 11.36 11.96 -9.15
CA THR A 275 10.69 13.13 -9.74
C THR A 275 11.35 13.61 -11.04
N ALA A 276 12.63 13.31 -11.27
CA ALA A 276 13.31 13.57 -12.54
C ALA A 276 13.02 12.52 -13.63
N SER A 277 12.41 11.39 -13.30
CA SER A 277 12.18 10.30 -14.26
C SER A 277 11.18 10.70 -15.37
N PRO A 278 11.33 10.16 -16.60
CA PRO A 278 10.42 10.45 -17.70
C PRO A 278 8.95 10.12 -17.41
N ALA A 279 8.70 9.00 -16.71
CA ALA A 279 7.37 8.57 -16.30
C ALA A 279 6.73 9.56 -15.33
N PHE A 280 7.46 9.97 -14.28
CA PHE A 280 6.95 10.93 -13.32
C PHE A 280 6.65 12.30 -13.95
N GLN A 281 7.56 12.81 -14.78
CA GLN A 281 7.38 14.09 -15.48
C GLN A 281 6.17 14.08 -16.43
N LYS A 282 5.86 12.91 -17.01
CA LYS A 282 4.72 12.76 -17.90
C LYS A 282 3.40 12.85 -17.14
N ASP A 283 3.19 12.05 -16.10
CA ASP A 283 1.91 11.88 -15.43
C ASP A 283 2.03 11.20 -14.04
N GLY A 284 3.07 11.59 -13.30
CA GLY A 284 3.41 11.05 -11.98
C GLY A 284 2.65 11.62 -10.80
N LEU A 285 2.37 10.77 -9.81
CA LEU A 285 2.01 11.11 -8.43
C LEU A 285 2.99 10.40 -7.49
N LEU A 286 3.62 11.14 -6.59
CA LEU A 286 4.41 10.59 -5.49
C LEU A 286 3.67 10.85 -4.19
N ILE A 287 3.44 9.80 -3.42
CA ILE A 287 2.86 9.81 -2.08
C ILE A 287 3.97 9.41 -1.11
N ILE A 288 4.21 10.23 -0.09
CA ILE A 288 5.11 9.92 1.01
C ILE A 288 4.27 9.91 2.27
N ASN A 289 4.04 8.71 2.81
CA ASN A 289 3.27 8.50 4.03
C ASN A 289 4.13 7.78 5.08
N PHE A 290 3.53 7.54 6.25
CA PHE A 290 4.02 6.60 7.24
C PHE A 290 2.97 5.51 7.41
N ASP A 291 3.36 4.31 7.81
CA ASP A 291 2.47 3.22 8.21
C ASP A 291 1.60 3.61 9.43
N GLU A 292 2.21 4.14 10.48
CA GLU A 292 1.54 4.46 11.73
C GLU A 292 2.29 5.50 12.55
N SER A 293 1.61 6.01 13.57
CA SER A 293 2.20 6.90 14.56
C SER A 293 3.00 6.09 15.58
N SER A 294 3.93 6.73 16.27
CA SER A 294 4.63 6.13 17.42
C SER A 294 3.70 5.90 18.62
N TYR A 295 4.19 5.17 19.62
CA TYR A 295 3.47 4.91 20.88
C TYR A 295 3.16 6.21 21.64
N ALA A 296 2.05 6.20 22.38
CA ALA A 296 1.61 7.33 23.19
C ALA A 296 2.37 7.41 24.53
N THR A 297 2.61 6.26 25.17
CA THR A 297 3.44 6.18 26.38
C THR A 297 4.29 4.93 26.39
N VAL A 298 5.49 5.05 26.93
CA VAL A 298 6.37 3.92 27.25
C VAL A 298 6.68 3.94 28.75
N THR A 299 6.54 2.80 29.40
CA THR A 299 6.98 2.59 30.78
C THR A 299 8.07 1.54 30.81
N THR A 300 9.29 1.96 31.14
CA THR A 300 10.45 1.07 31.22
C THR A 300 10.62 0.55 32.64
N SER A 301 10.88 -0.75 32.78
CA SER A 301 11.17 -1.42 34.04
C SER A 301 12.44 -2.27 33.92
N ALA A 302 12.90 -2.85 35.04
CA ALA A 302 14.06 -3.74 35.02
C ALA A 302 13.82 -5.06 34.26
N THR A 303 12.55 -5.43 34.03
CA THR A 303 12.14 -6.71 33.44
C THR A 303 11.50 -6.57 32.07
N GLY A 304 11.30 -5.34 31.58
CA GLY A 304 10.53 -5.11 30.36
C GLY A 304 10.06 -3.69 30.14
N GLU A 305 9.39 -3.51 29.01
CA GLU A 305 8.79 -2.25 28.58
C GLU A 305 7.30 -2.42 28.29
N ASP A 306 6.49 -1.45 28.71
CA ASP A 306 5.07 -1.38 28.40
C ASP A 306 4.83 -0.20 27.47
N LEU A 307 4.52 -0.48 26.20
CA LEU A 307 4.14 0.51 25.20
C LEU A 307 2.62 0.57 25.10
N VAL A 308 2.07 1.78 25.09
CA VAL A 308 0.63 2.02 24.94
C VAL A 308 0.38 2.86 23.71
N PHE A 309 -0.50 2.37 22.85
CA PHE A 309 -0.93 3.02 21.62
C PHE A 309 -2.36 3.54 21.76
N THR A 310 -2.62 4.77 21.33
CA THR A 310 -3.95 5.39 21.48
C THR A 310 -4.92 4.80 20.48
N GLY A 311 -4.48 4.67 19.23
CA GLY A 311 -5.24 4.09 18.14
C GLY A 311 -6.38 4.98 17.66
N ALA A 312 -6.13 6.29 17.57
CA ALA A 312 -7.06 7.23 16.96
C ALA A 312 -7.28 6.87 15.50
N THR A 313 -8.53 6.93 15.09
CA THR A 313 -8.99 6.60 13.75
C THR A 313 -9.51 7.85 13.05
N CYS A 314 -9.63 7.77 11.74
CA CYS A 314 -10.38 8.74 10.95
C CYS A 314 -11.38 8.03 10.04
N CYS A 315 -12.04 8.79 9.16
CA CYS A 315 -12.47 8.24 7.86
C CYS A 315 -13.52 7.10 7.95
N SER A 316 -14.25 7.03 9.07
CA SER A 316 -15.19 5.95 9.39
C SER A 316 -14.57 4.56 9.33
N GLU A 317 -13.28 4.45 9.63
CA GLU A 317 -12.56 3.18 9.76
C GLU A 317 -13.29 2.19 10.66
N GLN A 318 -13.20 0.91 10.32
CA GLN A 318 -13.85 -0.19 11.03
C GLN A 318 -12.79 -1.16 11.56
N PRO A 319 -13.02 -1.81 12.71
CA PRO A 319 -12.04 -2.69 13.35
C PRO A 319 -11.75 -4.00 12.61
N GLY A 320 -12.49 -4.32 11.54
CA GLY A 320 -12.40 -5.62 10.87
C GLY A 320 -13.13 -6.74 11.61
N PRO A 321 -13.26 -7.93 10.98
CA PRO A 321 -14.00 -9.05 11.54
C PRO A 321 -13.16 -9.97 12.44
N ASN A 322 -11.83 -9.82 12.47
CA ASN A 322 -10.92 -10.84 13.01
C ASN A 322 -10.30 -10.49 14.36
N LEU A 323 -10.52 -9.27 14.87
CA LEU A 323 -9.96 -8.81 16.14
C LEU A 323 -10.96 -8.92 17.29
N ALA A 324 -10.43 -9.15 18.49
CA ALA A 324 -11.20 -9.05 19.72
C ALA A 324 -11.52 -7.58 20.05
N PRO A 325 -12.50 -7.32 20.94
CA PRO A 325 -12.73 -5.96 21.44
C PRO A 325 -11.50 -5.37 22.13
N TYR A 326 -11.27 -4.07 21.92
CA TYR A 326 -10.19 -3.30 22.54
C TYR A 326 -10.56 -2.84 23.98
N PRO A 327 -9.56 -2.61 24.87
CA PRO A 327 -8.12 -2.66 24.63
C PRO A 327 -7.58 -4.09 24.50
N GLN A 328 -6.51 -4.25 23.72
CA GLN A 328 -5.81 -5.52 23.52
C GLN A 328 -4.35 -5.36 23.92
N THR A 329 -3.78 -6.41 24.53
CA THR A 329 -2.35 -6.45 24.88
C THR A 329 -1.72 -7.71 24.31
N SER A 330 -0.64 -7.53 23.56
CA SER A 330 0.26 -8.60 23.16
C SER A 330 1.61 -8.43 23.84
N SER A 331 2.38 -9.52 23.91
CA SER A 331 3.69 -9.55 24.54
C SER A 331 4.69 -10.26 23.64
N LEU A 332 5.86 -9.69 23.47
CA LEU A 332 6.99 -10.32 22.78
C LEU A 332 8.24 -10.27 23.65
N THR A 333 9.15 -11.22 23.45
CA THR A 333 10.44 -11.23 24.13
C THR A 333 11.52 -10.82 23.16
N TYR A 334 12.20 -9.71 23.45
CA TYR A 334 13.30 -9.19 22.66
C TYR A 334 14.53 -9.02 23.54
N GLN A 335 15.66 -9.59 23.13
CA GLN A 335 16.94 -9.52 23.88
C GLN A 335 16.83 -9.85 25.38
N GLY A 336 15.91 -10.74 25.76
CA GLY A 336 15.72 -11.18 27.14
C GLY A 336 14.86 -10.27 28.02
N ILE A 337 14.26 -9.21 27.46
CA ILE A 337 13.22 -8.42 28.12
C ILE A 337 11.84 -8.71 27.52
N THR A 338 10.78 -8.53 28.31
CA THR A 338 9.40 -8.62 27.82
C THR A 338 8.94 -7.24 27.39
N ILE A 339 8.46 -7.12 26.15
CA ILE A 339 7.83 -5.91 25.63
C ILE A 339 6.33 -6.18 25.53
N ASN A 340 5.52 -5.40 26.23
CA ASN A 340 4.07 -5.46 26.13
C ASN A 340 3.58 -4.32 25.23
N LEU A 341 2.79 -4.66 24.23
CA LEU A 341 2.16 -3.73 23.30
C LEU A 341 0.68 -3.65 23.65
N THR A 342 0.23 -2.54 24.23
CA THR A 342 -1.17 -2.33 24.59
C THR A 342 -1.83 -1.34 23.66
N LYS A 343 -2.78 -1.81 22.86
CA LYS A 343 -3.53 -0.99 21.93
C LYS A 343 -4.88 -0.64 22.54
N GLN A 344 -5.19 0.64 22.63
CA GLN A 344 -6.47 1.13 23.18
C GLN A 344 -7.60 1.10 22.15
N SER A 345 -7.26 1.09 20.87
CA SER A 345 -8.16 1.11 19.71
C SER A 345 -7.41 0.58 18.49
N TYR A 346 -8.10 0.44 17.36
CA TYR A 346 -7.58 -0.20 16.13
C TYR A 346 -6.90 0.74 15.13
N GLY A 347 -7.09 2.06 15.22
CA GLY A 347 -6.47 2.98 14.26
C GLY A 347 -4.98 3.12 14.46
N GLY A 348 -4.29 3.77 13.51
CA GLY A 348 -2.83 3.98 13.57
C GLY A 348 -2.39 5.38 14.00
N ASP A 349 -3.29 6.19 14.56
CA ASP A 349 -3.00 7.57 14.97
C ASP A 349 -2.53 8.47 13.80
N GLN A 350 -2.24 9.75 14.09
CA GLN A 350 -2.00 10.78 13.07
C GLN A 350 -0.51 10.87 12.69
N THR A 351 -0.19 10.55 11.44
CA THR A 351 1.17 10.58 10.88
C THR A 351 1.43 11.79 9.99
N GLY A 352 0.43 12.19 9.19
CA GLY A 352 0.60 13.13 8.09
C GLY A 352 1.20 12.48 6.84
N ALA A 353 1.04 13.17 5.71
CA ALA A 353 1.63 12.73 4.45
C ALA A 353 2.00 13.94 3.57
N VAL A 354 2.91 13.73 2.63
CA VAL A 354 3.25 14.69 1.59
C VAL A 354 3.02 14.07 0.22
N MET A 355 2.40 14.82 -0.69
CA MET A 355 2.16 14.38 -2.06
C MET A 355 2.75 15.35 -3.06
N ILE A 356 3.50 14.84 -4.04
CA ILE A 356 4.12 15.62 -5.11
C ILE A 356 3.55 15.18 -6.46
N SER A 357 3.07 16.14 -7.25
CA SER A 357 2.65 15.91 -8.62
C SER A 357 2.51 17.23 -9.37
N LYS A 358 2.63 17.22 -10.70
CA LYS A 358 2.27 18.38 -11.53
C LYS A 358 0.78 18.75 -11.44
N PHE A 359 -0.05 17.81 -10.98
CA PHE A 359 -1.49 17.98 -10.78
C PHE A 359 -1.84 18.59 -9.41
N ILE A 360 -0.82 18.98 -8.63
CA ILE A 360 -0.95 19.61 -7.31
C ILE A 360 -0.26 20.99 -7.38
N LYS A 361 -0.93 22.05 -6.92
CA LYS A 361 -0.28 23.37 -6.78
C LYS A 361 0.72 23.32 -5.61
N PRO A 362 1.98 23.77 -5.78
CA PRO A 362 2.93 23.84 -4.68
C PRO A 362 2.40 24.63 -3.47
N GLY A 363 2.62 24.11 -2.27
CA GLY A 363 2.13 24.70 -1.02
C GLY A 363 0.66 24.41 -0.72
N THR A 364 0.07 23.41 -1.39
CA THR A 364 -1.28 22.94 -1.06
C THR A 364 -1.28 22.37 0.36
N VAL A 365 -2.34 22.63 1.13
CA VAL A 365 -2.55 22.05 2.45
C VAL A 365 -3.94 21.46 2.49
N SER A 366 -4.04 20.17 2.80
CA SER A 366 -5.31 19.50 3.05
C SER A 366 -5.47 19.18 4.53
N THR A 367 -6.67 19.49 5.03
CA THR A 367 -7.16 19.10 6.36
C THR A 367 -8.23 18.01 6.26
N VAL A 368 -8.48 17.46 5.06
CA VAL A 368 -9.41 16.34 4.88
C VAL A 368 -8.76 15.11 5.54
N PRO A 369 -9.50 14.38 6.38
CA PRO A 369 -8.98 13.16 6.97
C PRO A 369 -8.85 12.06 5.92
N TYR A 370 -7.68 11.43 5.89
CA TYR A 370 -7.35 10.29 5.03
C TYR A 370 -6.61 9.23 5.83
N ASN A 371 -6.76 7.96 5.44
CA ASN A 371 -5.92 6.85 5.93
C ASN A 371 -5.47 5.97 4.76
N HIS A 372 -4.90 4.79 5.04
CA HIS A 372 -4.43 3.88 3.98
C HIS A 372 -5.55 3.37 3.08
N TYR A 373 -6.75 3.14 3.61
CA TYR A 373 -7.91 2.81 2.79
C TYR A 373 -8.26 3.95 1.83
N SER A 374 -8.20 5.21 2.28
CA SER A 374 -8.36 6.38 1.39
C SER A 374 -7.31 6.42 0.28
N MET A 375 -6.05 6.07 0.60
CA MET A 375 -4.98 6.01 -0.40
C MET A 375 -5.27 4.93 -1.45
N LEU A 376 -5.58 3.70 -1.02
CA LEU A 376 -5.93 2.61 -1.92
C LEU A 376 -7.10 2.99 -2.82
N LYS A 377 -8.18 3.52 -2.23
CA LYS A 377 -9.35 4.04 -2.97
C LYS A 377 -8.95 5.03 -4.07
N SER A 378 -8.05 5.95 -3.74
CA SER A 378 -7.61 6.99 -4.67
C SER A 378 -6.83 6.40 -5.84
N ILE A 379 -6.00 5.40 -5.58
CA ILE A 379 -5.22 4.70 -6.61
C ILE A 379 -6.16 3.89 -7.50
N GLU A 380 -7.12 3.18 -6.92
CA GLU A 380 -8.17 2.47 -7.66
C GLU A 380 -8.98 3.43 -8.54
N ASP A 381 -9.36 4.61 -8.03
CA ASP A 381 -10.08 5.62 -8.80
C ASP A 381 -9.24 6.20 -9.96
N ILE A 382 -7.93 6.39 -9.78
CA ILE A 382 -6.98 6.83 -10.82
C ILE A 382 -6.93 5.81 -11.96
N PHE A 383 -6.86 4.52 -11.62
CA PHE A 383 -6.78 3.44 -12.61
C PHE A 383 -8.15 2.93 -13.08
N GLN A 384 -9.25 3.45 -12.52
CA GLN A 384 -10.63 3.03 -12.76
C GLN A 384 -10.86 1.55 -12.45
N LEU A 385 -10.40 1.13 -11.26
CA LEU A 385 -10.55 -0.20 -10.70
C LEU A 385 -11.73 -0.23 -9.73
N ASP A 386 -12.23 -1.43 -9.43
CA ASP A 386 -13.19 -1.63 -8.33
C ASP A 386 -12.50 -1.36 -6.99
N HIS A 387 -13.26 -1.02 -5.95
CA HIS A 387 -12.68 -0.77 -4.62
C HIS A 387 -12.56 -2.05 -3.79
N LEU A 388 -11.34 -2.39 -3.35
CA LEU A 388 -11.06 -3.56 -2.52
C LEU A 388 -11.34 -3.30 -1.04
N GLY A 389 -11.96 -4.27 -0.38
CA GLY A 389 -12.12 -4.26 1.07
C GLY A 389 -12.70 -2.93 1.59
N TYR A 390 -12.06 -2.37 2.61
CA TYR A 390 -12.47 -1.10 3.20
C TYR A 390 -12.15 0.13 2.34
N ALA A 391 -11.42 0.03 1.22
CA ALA A 391 -11.40 1.11 0.23
C ALA A 391 -12.78 1.36 -0.40
N GLY A 392 -13.65 0.34 -0.38
CA GLY A 392 -15.05 0.40 -0.83
C GLY A 392 -16.06 0.79 0.25
N GLN A 393 -15.63 1.06 1.49
CA GLN A 393 -16.57 1.31 2.58
C GLN A 393 -17.35 2.62 2.41
N ALA A 394 -18.59 2.64 2.93
CA ALA A 394 -19.42 3.82 2.89
C ALA A 394 -18.82 4.97 3.72
N GLY A 395 -18.78 6.17 3.14
CA GLY A 395 -18.28 7.37 3.81
C GLY A 395 -16.77 7.58 3.71
N LEU A 396 -16.01 6.60 3.20
CA LEU A 396 -14.59 6.78 2.92
C LEU A 396 -14.39 7.68 1.69
N VAL A 397 -13.54 8.69 1.85
CA VAL A 397 -13.19 9.62 0.78
C VAL A 397 -11.79 9.31 0.27
N GLY A 398 -11.63 9.35 -1.06
CA GLY A 398 -10.33 9.37 -1.72
C GLY A 398 -9.80 10.80 -1.88
N PHE A 399 -8.57 10.93 -2.33
CA PHE A 399 -7.92 12.20 -2.65
C PHE A 399 -8.74 12.94 -3.71
N GLY A 400 -9.09 14.19 -3.41
CA GLY A 400 -9.99 14.96 -4.24
C GLY A 400 -9.41 16.28 -4.70
N SER A 401 -10.29 17.25 -4.91
CA SER A 401 -9.93 18.62 -5.31
C SER A 401 -9.11 19.39 -4.26
N ASP A 402 -9.09 18.91 -3.02
CA ASP A 402 -8.24 19.43 -1.94
C ASP A 402 -6.77 19.03 -2.10
N ILE A 403 -6.50 17.90 -2.75
CA ILE A 403 -5.16 17.43 -3.11
C ILE A 403 -4.81 17.89 -4.53
N PHE A 404 -5.60 17.48 -5.52
CA PHE A 404 -5.32 17.70 -6.93
C PHE A 404 -5.76 19.08 -7.41
N THR A 405 -5.19 20.11 -6.80
CA THR A 405 -5.55 21.52 -6.98
C THR A 405 -5.13 22.12 -8.33
N ASN A 406 -4.45 21.35 -9.19
CA ASN A 406 -3.95 21.74 -10.50
C ASN A 406 -4.37 20.79 -11.64
N LEU A 407 -5.48 20.06 -11.48
CA LEU A 407 -6.10 19.23 -12.53
C LEU A 407 -6.94 20.03 -13.53
#